data_AF-A0A1B4XJN1-F1
#
_entry.id   AF-A0A1B4XJN1-F1
#
_cell.length_a   1.000
_cell.length_b   1.000
_cell.length_c   1.000
_cell.angle_alpha   90.00
_cell.angle_beta   90.00
_cell.angle_gamma   90.00
#
_symmetry.space_group_name_H-M   'P 1'
#
loop_
_entity.id
_entity.type
_entity.pdbx_description
1 polymer ?
#
loop_
_entity_poly.entity_id
_entity_poly.type
_entity_poly.pdbx_seq_one_letter_code
_entity_poly.pdbx_strand_id
1 'polypeptide(L)'
;MIHRVALALTILLLGIAPSLQAAKPPVLMLLEYVADGKAEQTKIELKSGMVESKDKGKPRDKWIIRAGDAVTSETRPGERAVNFYKTTGGENTLLFIVKARYFQRDDGKWAPQFQLNEEPLVMRGPDGKWKPLTVIQGVPSLIVQSGSALPNAEGYAASLELGFTTGSMPIDAWLVQ
;
A
#
# COMPACT_ATOMS: atom_id res chain seq x y z
N MET A 1 -61.13 -22.34 47.11
CA MET A 1 -60.34 -23.41 46.45
C MET A 1 -59.95 -22.97 45.05
N ILE A 2 -58.64 -22.72 44.85
CA ILE A 2 -57.80 -23.03 43.67
C ILE A 2 -58.28 -22.45 42.31
N HIS A 3 -57.87 -21.23 41.94
CA HIS A 3 -56.73 -20.94 41.03
C HIS A 3 -56.77 -21.69 39.69
N ARG A 4 -57.16 -21.01 38.60
CA ARG A 4 -56.74 -21.36 37.23
C ARG A 4 -55.79 -20.29 36.72
N VAL A 5 -54.53 -20.67 36.77
CA VAL A 5 -53.32 -19.91 36.46
C VAL A 5 -53.20 -19.76 34.94
N ALA A 6 -52.81 -18.55 34.53
CA ALA A 6 -52.41 -18.16 33.19
C ALA A 6 -51.02 -18.70 32.78
N LEU A 7 -50.58 -18.35 31.57
CA LEU A 7 -49.27 -18.60 30.92
C LEU A 7 -49.14 -19.97 30.22
N ALA A 8 -48.55 -20.06 29.02
CA ALA A 8 -47.36 -19.32 28.60
C ALA A 8 -47.45 -18.76 27.17
N LEU A 9 -47.10 -17.48 27.07
CA LEU A 9 -46.78 -16.75 25.86
C LEU A 9 -45.37 -17.17 25.42
N THR A 10 -45.25 -17.89 24.31
CA THR A 10 -43.96 -18.29 23.73
C THR A 10 -43.27 -17.04 23.17
N ILE A 11 -42.28 -16.52 23.91
CA ILE A 11 -41.47 -15.38 23.48
C ILE A 11 -40.57 -15.84 22.33
N LEU A 12 -40.83 -15.26 21.15
CA LEU A 12 -40.06 -15.38 19.93
C LEU A 12 -38.74 -14.62 20.09
N LEU A 13 -37.69 -15.31 20.55
CA LEU A 13 -36.30 -14.83 20.51
C LEU A 13 -35.75 -14.94 19.08
N LEU A 14 -36.22 -14.09 18.16
CA LEU A 14 -35.47 -13.79 16.95
C LEU A 14 -34.31 -12.86 17.36
N GLY A 15 -33.13 -13.47 17.48
CA GLY A 15 -31.88 -12.79 17.72
C GLY A 15 -31.67 -11.68 16.69
N ILE A 16 -31.67 -10.45 17.15
CA ILE A 16 -31.07 -9.32 16.45
C ILE A 16 -29.58 -9.57 16.51
N ALA A 17 -29.04 -10.32 15.54
CA ALA A 17 -27.60 -10.37 15.35
C ALA A 17 -27.17 -8.96 14.90
N PRO A 18 -26.40 -8.21 15.70
CA PRO A 18 -25.84 -6.96 15.21
C PRO A 18 -25.00 -7.32 13.98
N SER A 19 -25.32 -6.71 12.84
CA SER A 19 -24.47 -6.73 11.67
C SER A 19 -23.11 -6.19 12.09
N LEU A 20 -22.15 -7.10 12.30
CA LEU A 20 -20.73 -6.78 12.43
C LEU A 20 -20.30 -6.15 11.10
N GLN A 21 -20.50 -4.84 10.98
CA GLN A 21 -19.99 -4.06 9.88
C GLN A 21 -18.47 -4.06 10.04
N ALA A 22 -17.80 -4.94 9.28
CA ALA A 22 -16.37 -5.06 9.31
C ALA A 22 -15.75 -3.67 9.14
N ALA A 23 -14.98 -3.24 10.15
CA ALA A 23 -14.27 -1.97 10.09
C ALA A 23 -13.40 -1.95 8.83
N LYS A 24 -13.49 -0.88 8.03
CA LYS A 24 -12.67 -0.74 6.83
C LYS A 24 -11.19 -0.83 7.24
N PRO A 25 -10.36 -1.58 6.50
CA PRO A 25 -8.94 -1.66 6.81
C PRO A 25 -8.32 -0.26 6.72
N PRO A 26 -7.41 0.10 7.63
CA PRO A 26 -6.75 1.40 7.59
C PRO A 26 -5.91 1.53 6.31
N VAL A 27 -5.82 2.75 5.80
CA VAL A 27 -4.98 3.08 4.65
C VAL A 27 -3.53 3.20 5.11
N LEU A 28 -2.64 2.39 4.56
CA LEU A 28 -1.20 2.46 4.85
C LEU A 28 -0.55 3.65 4.14
N MET A 29 -0.82 3.80 2.86
CA MET A 29 -0.23 4.85 2.03
C MET A 29 -1.17 5.25 0.90
N LEU A 30 -0.94 6.45 0.36
CA LEU A 30 -1.58 6.94 -0.84
C LEU A 30 -0.56 6.89 -1.98
N LEU A 31 -0.92 6.23 -3.07
CA LEU A 31 -0.19 6.31 -4.33
C LEU A 31 -0.81 7.42 -5.18
N GLU A 32 -0.02 8.42 -5.49
CA GLU A 32 -0.42 9.65 -6.15
C GLU A 32 0.35 9.86 -7.45
N TYR A 33 -0.31 10.49 -8.42
CA TYR A 33 0.32 11.07 -9.60
C TYR A 33 -0.42 12.36 -9.97
N VAL A 34 0.18 13.18 -10.83
CA VAL A 34 -0.46 14.38 -11.37
C VAL A 34 -0.96 14.09 -12.79
N ALA A 35 -2.25 14.33 -13.03
CA ALA A 35 -2.86 14.32 -14.36
C ALA A 35 -3.63 15.62 -14.57
N ASP A 36 -3.40 16.29 -15.70
CA ASP A 36 -4.05 17.55 -16.06
C ASP A 36 -3.97 18.62 -14.95
N GLY A 37 -2.83 18.68 -14.26
CA GLY A 37 -2.57 19.59 -13.14
C GLY A 37 -3.27 19.24 -11.83
N LYS A 38 -3.95 18.09 -11.74
CA LYS A 38 -4.63 17.61 -10.52
C LYS A 38 -3.96 16.36 -9.97
N ALA A 39 -3.91 16.28 -8.64
CA ALA A 39 -3.42 15.10 -7.94
C ALA A 39 -4.50 14.01 -7.96
N GLU A 40 -4.19 12.89 -8.59
CA GLU A 40 -5.00 11.68 -8.57
C GLU A 40 -4.43 10.72 -7.53
N GLN A 41 -5.28 10.20 -6.65
CA GLN A 41 -4.85 9.37 -5.52
C GLN A 41 -5.52 8.00 -5.55
N THR A 42 -4.75 6.99 -5.16
CA THR A 42 -5.18 5.62 -4.96
C THR A 42 -4.78 5.18 -3.56
N LYS A 43 -5.75 4.66 -2.80
CA LYS A 43 -5.53 4.18 -1.43
C LYS A 43 -4.91 2.78 -1.47
N ILE A 44 -3.83 2.60 -0.72
CA ILE A 44 -3.23 1.29 -0.45
C ILE A 44 -3.56 0.92 0.99
N GLU A 45 -4.56 0.06 1.14
CA GLU A 45 -5.08 -0.41 2.43
C GLU A 45 -4.20 -1.53 3.02
N LEU A 46 -4.23 -1.69 4.34
CA LEU A 46 -3.67 -2.87 5.03
C LEU A 46 -4.53 -4.11 4.76
N LYS A 47 -4.45 -4.61 3.53
CA LYS A 47 -5.16 -5.80 3.05
C LYS A 47 -4.16 -6.83 2.53
N SER A 48 -4.34 -8.09 2.93
CA SER A 48 -3.53 -9.19 2.44
C SER A 48 -3.83 -9.51 0.97
N GLY A 49 -2.80 -9.92 0.24
CA GLY A 49 -2.89 -10.36 -1.14
C GLY A 49 -2.53 -9.27 -2.16
N MET A 50 -2.36 -9.70 -3.40
CA MET A 50 -2.06 -8.80 -4.51
C MET A 50 -3.30 -7.96 -4.85
N VAL A 51 -3.12 -6.66 -5.00
CA VAL A 51 -4.17 -5.72 -5.41
C VAL A 51 -3.78 -5.11 -6.76
N GLU A 52 -4.71 -5.16 -7.70
CA GLU A 52 -4.54 -4.54 -9.02
C GLU A 52 -4.77 -3.03 -8.95
N SER A 53 -3.92 -2.27 -9.64
CA SER A 53 -4.02 -0.82 -9.75
C SER A 53 -5.16 -0.42 -10.69
N LYS A 54 -5.95 0.59 -10.28
CA LYS A 54 -6.93 1.26 -11.17
C LYS A 54 -6.27 1.89 -12.42
N ASP A 55 -4.97 2.12 -12.34
CA ASP A 55 -4.13 2.72 -13.37
C ASP A 55 -3.21 1.71 -14.05
N LYS A 56 -3.56 0.41 -13.98
CA LYS A 56 -2.85 -0.64 -14.70
C LYS A 56 -2.67 -0.30 -16.19
N GLY A 57 -1.45 -0.49 -16.67
CA GLY A 57 -1.01 -0.20 -18.03
C GLY A 57 -0.82 1.28 -18.34
N LYS A 58 -1.05 2.19 -17.38
CA LYS A 58 -0.93 3.64 -17.60
C LYS A 58 0.41 4.15 -17.06
N PRO A 59 1.41 4.38 -17.91
CA PRO A 59 2.71 4.84 -17.46
C PRO A 59 2.65 6.28 -16.95
N ARG A 60 3.41 6.57 -15.89
CA ARG A 60 3.56 7.91 -15.33
C ARG A 60 5.04 8.26 -15.21
N ASP A 61 5.37 9.52 -15.47
CA ASP A 61 6.74 10.04 -15.30
C ASP A 61 7.15 10.07 -13.83
N LYS A 62 6.17 10.27 -12.95
CA LYS A 62 6.37 10.48 -11.53
C LYS A 62 5.25 9.85 -10.73
N TRP A 63 5.64 9.14 -9.68
CA TRP A 63 4.75 8.61 -8.65
C TRP A 63 5.11 9.24 -7.30
N ILE A 64 4.10 9.56 -6.51
CA ILE A 64 4.26 10.13 -5.18
C ILE A 64 3.62 9.18 -4.18
N ILE A 65 4.34 8.82 -3.14
CA ILE A 65 3.83 8.01 -2.02
C ILE A 65 3.68 8.94 -0.83
N ARG A 66 2.47 8.99 -0.25
CA ARG A 66 2.16 9.78 0.94
C ARG A 66 1.62 8.92 2.07
N ALA A 67 1.71 9.44 3.28
CA ALA A 67 1.14 8.80 4.46
C ALA A 67 -0.38 8.62 4.27
N GLY A 68 -0.86 7.42 4.62
CA GLY A 68 -2.28 7.13 4.73
C GLY A 68 -2.84 7.59 6.08
N ASP A 69 -3.61 6.71 6.70
CA ASP A 69 -4.26 6.98 7.97
C ASP A 69 -3.25 6.99 9.12
N ALA A 70 -3.41 7.95 10.04
CA ALA A 70 -2.77 7.90 11.35
C ALA A 70 -3.65 7.06 12.29
N VAL A 71 -3.04 6.11 12.99
CA VAL A 71 -3.77 5.14 13.82
C VAL A 71 -3.53 5.39 15.30
N THR A 72 -4.57 5.19 16.10
CA THR A 72 -4.47 5.18 17.57
C THR A 72 -4.06 3.79 18.02
N SER A 73 -2.97 3.68 18.78
CA SER A 73 -2.47 2.43 19.34
C SER A 73 -1.59 2.71 20.56
N GLU A 74 -1.69 1.87 21.58
CA GLU A 74 -0.85 1.96 22.79
C GLU A 74 0.61 1.61 22.49
N THR A 75 0.85 0.76 21.49
CA THR A 75 2.19 0.37 21.04
C THR A 75 2.38 0.73 19.58
N ARG A 76 3.64 0.90 19.16
CA ARG A 76 3.98 1.17 17.76
C ARG A 76 3.40 0.06 16.86
N PRO A 77 2.57 0.41 15.86
CA PRO A 77 2.09 -0.57 14.89
C PRO A 77 3.25 -1.27 14.17
N GLY A 78 3.05 -2.53 13.82
CA GLY A 78 4.06 -3.33 13.13
C GLY A 78 4.49 -2.73 11.79
N GLU A 79 5.75 -2.95 11.43
CA GLU A 79 6.28 -2.54 10.14
C GLU A 79 5.61 -3.28 8.99
N ARG A 80 5.59 -2.64 7.81
CA ARG A 80 5.04 -3.21 6.59
C ARG A 80 6.00 -3.03 5.44
N ALA A 81 5.93 -3.94 4.48
CA ALA A 81 6.58 -3.77 3.19
C ALA A 81 5.49 -3.73 2.10
N VAL A 82 5.63 -2.82 1.15
CA VAL A 82 4.77 -2.76 -0.03
C VAL A 82 5.60 -2.98 -1.26
N ASN A 83 5.32 -4.08 -1.94
CA ASN A 83 5.99 -4.47 -3.18
C ASN A 83 5.16 -3.96 -4.34
N PHE A 84 5.74 -3.16 -5.23
CA PHE A 84 5.07 -2.59 -6.40
C PHE A 84 5.50 -3.32 -7.67
N TYR A 85 4.55 -3.58 -8.56
CA TYR A 85 4.77 -4.43 -9.73
C TYR A 85 4.33 -3.76 -11.03
N LYS A 86 5.01 -4.16 -12.11
CA LYS A 86 4.54 -4.03 -13.49
C LYS A 86 4.12 -5.39 -14.00
N THR A 87 3.04 -5.46 -14.74
CA THR A 87 2.54 -6.69 -15.37
C THR A 87 2.84 -6.65 -16.87
N THR A 88 3.46 -7.69 -17.41
CA THR A 88 3.69 -7.83 -18.86
C THR A 88 3.44 -9.28 -19.25
N GLY A 89 2.55 -9.52 -20.22
CA GLY A 89 2.22 -10.89 -20.65
C GLY A 89 1.62 -11.78 -19.56
N GLY A 90 1.05 -11.20 -18.49
CA GLY A 90 0.54 -11.92 -17.33
C GLY A 90 1.57 -12.17 -16.22
N GLU A 91 2.84 -11.85 -16.44
CA GLU A 91 3.89 -11.97 -15.43
C GLU A 91 4.07 -10.65 -14.66
N ASN A 92 4.21 -10.75 -13.34
CA ASN A 92 4.46 -9.61 -12.47
C ASN A 92 5.97 -9.45 -12.25
N THR A 93 6.49 -8.31 -12.67
CA THR A 93 7.86 -7.87 -12.42
C THR A 93 7.88 -6.89 -11.26
N LEU A 94 8.66 -7.18 -10.23
CA LEU A 94 8.86 -6.27 -9.10
C LEU A 94 9.59 -5.00 -9.57
N LEU A 95 9.00 -3.84 -9.29
CA LEU A 95 9.56 -2.53 -9.58
C LEU A 95 10.32 -1.94 -8.41
N PHE A 96 9.81 -2.07 -7.19
CA PHE A 96 10.47 -1.61 -5.96
C PHE A 96 9.70 -2.05 -4.72
N ILE A 97 10.36 -1.93 -3.57
CA ILE A 97 9.77 -2.19 -2.27
C ILE A 97 9.82 -0.91 -1.44
N VAL A 98 8.71 -0.55 -0.82
CA VAL A 98 8.65 0.54 0.16
C VAL A 98 8.44 -0.06 1.55
N LYS A 99 9.39 0.21 2.45
CA LYS A 99 9.25 -0.12 3.87
C LYS A 99 8.47 0.99 4.55
N ALA A 100 7.42 0.64 5.28
CA ALA A 100 6.65 1.56 6.10
C ALA A 100 6.87 1.26 7.58
N ARG A 101 7.29 2.27 8.33
CA ARG A 101 7.42 2.23 9.79
C ARG A 101 6.59 3.37 10.39
N TYR A 102 5.92 3.08 11.50
CA TYR A 102 5.07 4.05 12.16
C TYR A 102 5.85 4.87 13.18
N PHE A 103 5.68 6.19 13.11
CA PHE A 103 6.26 7.16 14.05
C PHE A 103 5.14 7.94 14.73
N GLN A 104 5.33 8.23 16.02
CA GLN A 104 4.34 8.96 16.78
C GLN A 104 4.38 10.44 16.39
N ARG A 105 3.21 11.03 16.18
CA ARG A 105 3.01 12.46 15.95
C ARG A 105 2.71 13.18 17.27
N ASP A 106 2.75 14.51 17.24
CA ASP A 106 2.45 15.36 18.41
C ASP A 106 1.02 15.17 18.95
N ASP A 107 0.09 14.68 18.13
CA ASP A 107 -1.29 14.35 18.54
C ASP A 107 -1.40 12.95 19.18
N GLY A 108 -0.28 12.30 19.45
CA GLY A 108 -0.19 10.97 20.05
C GLY A 108 -0.49 9.81 19.11
N LYS A 109 -0.89 10.07 17.86
CA LYS A 109 -1.21 9.02 16.87
C LYS A 109 0.04 8.55 16.14
N TRP A 110 -0.03 7.33 15.64
CA TRP A 110 1.03 6.72 14.85
C TRP A 110 0.77 6.93 13.36
N ALA A 111 1.69 7.59 12.66
CA ALA A 111 1.62 7.78 11.21
C ALA A 111 2.75 7.02 10.49
N PRO A 112 2.46 6.39 9.34
CA PRO A 112 3.47 5.71 8.57
C PRO A 112 4.41 6.70 7.89
N GLN A 113 5.70 6.40 7.94
CA GLN A 113 6.76 7.02 7.16
C GLN A 113 7.48 5.94 6.35
N PHE A 114 8.19 6.34 5.31
CA PHE A 114 8.59 5.45 4.23
C PHE A 114 10.08 5.50 3.94
N GLN A 115 10.63 4.34 3.64
CA GLN A 115 11.97 4.19 3.10
C GLN A 115 11.87 3.34 1.83
N LEU A 116 12.50 3.81 0.76
CA LEU A 116 12.66 3.02 -0.46
C LEU A 116 13.73 1.97 -0.24
N ASN A 117 13.45 0.71 -0.56
CA ASN A 117 14.50 -0.29 -0.69
C ASN A 117 15.16 -0.12 -2.06
N GLU A 118 16.38 0.42 -2.07
CA GLU A 118 17.16 0.71 -3.29
C GLU A 118 17.94 -0.51 -3.81
N GLU A 119 17.59 -1.72 -3.37
CA GLU A 119 18.19 -2.94 -3.91
C GLU A 119 18.00 -3.02 -5.44
N PRO A 120 19.06 -3.35 -6.20
CA PRO A 120 19.01 -3.37 -7.65
C PRO A 120 17.97 -4.38 -8.13
N LEU A 121 17.06 -3.91 -9.00
CA LEU A 121 16.03 -4.76 -9.58
C LEU A 121 16.67 -5.81 -10.47
N VAL A 122 16.44 -7.08 -10.15
CA VAL A 122 16.92 -8.21 -10.93
C VAL A 122 15.77 -9.14 -11.30
N MET A 123 15.86 -9.71 -12.50
CA MET A 123 14.97 -10.75 -12.98
C MET A 123 15.76 -12.02 -13.36
N ARG A 124 15.11 -13.17 -13.29
CA ARG A 124 15.69 -14.44 -13.75
C ARG A 124 15.58 -14.49 -15.27
N GLY A 125 16.72 -14.50 -15.96
CA GLY A 125 16.77 -14.64 -17.42
C GLY A 125 16.42 -16.07 -17.88
N PRO A 126 16.15 -16.27 -19.19
CA PRO A 126 15.90 -17.60 -19.77
C PRO A 126 17.06 -18.58 -19.61
N ASP A 127 18.27 -18.04 -19.42
CA ASP A 127 19.51 -18.78 -19.12
C ASP A 127 19.65 -19.13 -17.62
N GLY A 128 18.62 -18.87 -16.81
CA GLY A 128 18.60 -19.17 -15.38
C GLY A 128 19.51 -18.26 -14.56
N LYS A 129 20.02 -17.15 -15.10
CA LYS A 129 20.87 -16.19 -14.39
C LYS A 129 20.08 -14.98 -13.89
N TRP A 130 20.51 -14.39 -12.78
CA TRP A 130 20.01 -13.08 -12.35
C TRP A 130 20.57 -11.99 -13.26
N LYS A 131 19.70 -11.16 -13.82
CA LYS A 131 20.05 -10.03 -14.68
C LYS A 131 19.33 -8.77 -14.19
N PRO A 132 19.92 -7.57 -14.31
CA PRO A 132 19.20 -6.34 -14.01
C PRO A 132 17.89 -6.24 -14.78
N LEU A 133 16.87 -5.62 -14.20
CA LEU A 133 15.65 -5.30 -14.91
C LEU A 133 15.95 -4.23 -15.97
N THR A 134 15.98 -4.63 -17.24
CA THR A 134 16.23 -3.75 -18.37
C THR A 134 14.94 -3.43 -19.09
N VAL A 135 14.61 -2.15 -19.25
CA VAL A 135 13.30 -1.73 -19.82
C VAL A 135 13.45 -1.22 -21.26
N ILE A 136 14.64 -0.75 -21.65
CA ILE A 136 14.95 -0.30 -23.01
C ILE A 136 16.34 -0.82 -23.40
N GLN A 137 16.42 -1.66 -24.43
CA GLN A 137 17.68 -2.06 -25.10
C GLN A 137 18.84 -2.48 -24.16
N GLY A 138 18.54 -3.12 -23.02
CA GLY A 138 19.57 -3.57 -22.08
C GLY A 138 20.03 -2.54 -21.04
N VAL A 139 19.47 -1.33 -21.02
CA VAL A 139 19.77 -0.31 -19.98
C VAL A 139 18.95 -0.59 -18.72
N PRO A 140 19.58 -0.71 -17.53
CA PRO A 140 18.87 -0.90 -16.28
C PRO A 140 18.05 0.36 -15.95
N SER A 141 16.78 0.18 -15.58
CA SER A 141 15.99 1.30 -15.07
C SER A 141 16.34 1.52 -13.60
N LEU A 142 16.77 2.73 -13.27
CA LEU A 142 17.04 3.15 -11.89
C LEU A 142 15.88 4.02 -11.40
N ILE A 143 15.57 3.88 -10.12
CA ILE A 143 14.62 4.74 -9.45
C ILE A 143 15.34 6.01 -9.05
N VAL A 144 14.76 7.15 -9.39
CA VAL A 144 15.27 8.47 -9.00
C VAL A 144 14.31 9.03 -7.98
N GLN A 145 14.81 9.27 -6.77
CA GLN A 145 14.05 9.98 -5.75
C GLN A 145 14.25 11.50 -5.93
N SER A 146 13.20 12.23 -6.29
CA SER A 146 13.27 13.67 -6.62
C SER A 146 12.59 14.59 -5.60
N GLY A 147 12.02 14.04 -4.53
CA GLY A 147 11.26 14.78 -3.52
C GLY A 147 12.14 15.53 -2.52
N SER A 148 11.57 16.59 -1.93
CA SER A 148 12.22 17.40 -0.89
C SER A 148 11.96 16.93 0.54
N ALA A 149 11.20 15.86 0.72
CA ALA A 149 10.88 15.33 2.05
C ALA A 149 12.14 14.76 2.70
N LEU A 150 12.57 15.40 3.78
CA LEU A 150 13.75 14.97 4.52
C LEU A 150 13.43 13.71 5.32
N PRO A 151 14.29 12.69 5.28
CA PRO A 151 14.15 11.55 6.17
C PRO A 151 14.42 11.95 7.62
N ASN A 152 13.79 11.23 8.54
CA ASN A 152 14.11 11.29 9.96
C ASN A 152 15.47 10.62 10.26
N ALA A 153 15.87 10.59 11.53
CA ALA A 153 17.15 10.02 11.95
C ALA A 153 17.31 8.51 11.64
N GLU A 154 16.22 7.79 11.39
CA GLU A 154 16.20 6.38 11.02
C GLU A 154 16.14 6.16 9.49
N GLY A 155 16.16 7.23 8.69
CA GLY A 155 16.13 7.14 7.23
C GLY A 155 14.74 7.00 6.61
N TYR A 156 13.65 7.28 7.36
CA TYR A 156 12.28 7.24 6.85
C TYR A 156 11.74 8.66 6.59
N ALA A 157 11.11 8.88 5.44
CA ALA A 157 10.51 10.16 5.05
C ALA A 157 8.97 10.09 5.05
N ALA A 158 8.30 11.20 5.33
CA ALA A 158 6.83 11.29 5.34
C ALA A 158 6.19 11.09 3.95
N SER A 159 6.98 11.25 2.88
CA SER A 159 6.58 11.00 1.50
C SER A 159 7.79 10.62 0.66
N LEU A 160 7.57 9.83 -0.39
CA LEU A 160 8.56 9.52 -1.41
C LEU A 160 8.05 10.05 -2.76
N GLU A 161 8.93 10.64 -3.55
CA GLU A 161 8.62 11.05 -4.92
C GLU A 161 9.61 10.36 -5.85
N LEU A 162 9.08 9.56 -6.76
CA LEU A 162 9.82 8.57 -7.53
C LEU A 162 9.61 8.79 -9.02
N GLY A 163 10.70 8.84 -9.77
CA GLY A 163 10.74 8.71 -11.22
C GLY A 163 11.65 7.56 -11.64
N PHE A 164 11.73 7.29 -12.95
CA PHE A 164 12.58 6.24 -13.50
C PHE A 164 13.49 6.80 -14.59
N THR A 165 14.76 6.39 -14.62
CA THR A 165 15.74 6.88 -15.63
C THR A 165 15.39 6.50 -17.07
N THR A 166 14.57 5.46 -17.25
CA THR A 166 14.11 5.01 -18.57
C THR A 166 12.81 5.66 -19.02
N GLY A 167 12.35 6.70 -18.31
CA GLY A 167 11.10 7.42 -18.60
C GLY A 167 9.89 6.88 -17.84
N SER A 168 8.70 7.12 -18.38
CA SER A 168 7.43 6.83 -17.71
C SER A 168 7.26 5.34 -17.39
N MET A 169 6.81 5.01 -16.18
CA MET A 169 6.62 3.62 -15.72
C MET A 169 5.19 3.41 -15.19
N PRO A 170 4.48 2.34 -15.58
CA PRO A 170 3.21 2.00 -14.97
C PRO A 170 3.44 1.26 -13.65
N ILE A 171 2.53 1.47 -12.70
CA ILE A 171 2.38 0.62 -11.51
C ILE A 171 1.06 -0.12 -11.67
N ASP A 172 1.16 -1.43 -11.90
CA ASP A 172 0.05 -2.28 -12.30
C ASP A 172 -0.59 -3.02 -11.14
N ALA A 173 0.19 -3.32 -10.11
CA ALA A 173 -0.28 -3.98 -8.91
C ALA A 173 0.64 -3.70 -7.71
N TRP A 174 0.17 -4.01 -6.52
CA TRP A 174 0.97 -4.01 -5.29
C TRP A 174 0.58 -5.15 -4.34
N LEU A 175 1.51 -5.51 -3.47
CA LEU A 175 1.32 -6.48 -2.39
C LEU A 175 1.79 -5.87 -1.07
N VAL A 176 0.93 -5.87 -0.06
CA VAL A 176 1.27 -5.45 1.31
C VAL A 176 1.64 -6.70 2.13
N GLN A 177 2.78 -6.64 2.82
CA GLN A 177 3.35 -7.69 3.67
C GLN A 177 3.56 -7.19 5.10
#